data_AF-A0A530GEN0-F1
#
_entry.id   AF-A0A530GEN0-F1
#
_cell.length_a   1.000
_cell.length_b   1.000
_cell.length_c   1.000
_cell.angle_alpha   90.00
_cell.angle_beta   90.00
_cell.angle_gamma   90.00
#
_symmetry.space_group_name_H-M   'P 1'
#
loop_
_entity.id
_entity.type
_entity.pdbx_description
1 polymer ?
#
loop_
_entity_poly.entity_id
_entity_poly.type
_entity_poly.pdbx_seq_one_letter_code
_entity_poly.pdbx_strand_id
1 'polypeptide(L)' 'FKLTAEVLEKAITPKTKWLLMNSPSNPSGAAYTEAELRALADVLLKHPHVWTLTDDMYEHLTYGDFVFKTIAEVCWPW' A
#
# COMPACT_ATOMS: atom_id res chain seq x y z
N PHE A 1 11.92 -1.22 -6.08
CA PHE A 1 11.58 -2.15 -4.98
C PHE A 1 10.16 -1.98 -4.45
N LYS A 2 9.27 -1.22 -5.11
CA LYS A 2 7.87 -1.07 -4.68
C LYS A 2 6.98 -2.10 -5.37
N LEU A 3 5.99 -2.60 -4.64
CA LEU A 3 4.93 -3.42 -5.20
C LEU A 3 4.11 -2.56 -6.18
N THR A 4 3.82 -3.09 -7.37
CA THR A 4 2.94 -2.42 -8.32
C THR A 4 1.55 -3.06 -8.29
N ALA A 5 0.54 -2.31 -8.73
CA ALA A 5 -0.82 -2.83 -8.87
C ALA A 5 -0.90 -4.09 -9.75
N GLU A 6 -0.16 -4.11 -10.86
CA GLU A 6 -0.11 -5.28 -11.74
C GLU A 6 0.45 -6.53 -11.04
N VAL A 7 1.51 -6.37 -10.26
CA VAL A 7 2.12 -7.48 -9.51
C VAL A 7 1.18 -7.94 -8.40
N LEU A 8 0.53 -7.02 -7.70
CA LEU A 8 -0.46 -7.33 -6.66
C LEU A 8 -1.64 -8.12 -7.23
N GLU A 9 -2.26 -7.64 -8.31
CA GLU A 9 -3.41 -8.29 -8.96
C GLU A 9 -3.07 -9.73 -9.37
N LYS A 10 -1.89 -9.95 -9.96
CA LYS A 10 -1.42 -11.29 -10.35
C LYS A 10 -1.15 -12.23 -9.17
N ALA A 11 -0.82 -11.69 -7.99
CA ALA A 11 -0.46 -12.47 -6.81
C ALA A 11 -1.68 -12.85 -5.94
N ILE A 12 -2.82 -12.17 -6.10
CA ILE A 12 -4.03 -12.47 -5.33
C ILE A 12 -4.66 -13.77 -5.82
N THR A 13 -5.01 -14.63 -4.87
CA THR A 13 -5.73 -15.89 -5.09
C THR A 13 -6.90 -16.00 -4.12
N PRO A 14 -7.81 -16.99 -4.28
CA PRO A 14 -8.85 -17.25 -3.29
C PRO A 14 -8.32 -17.60 -1.88
N LYS A 15 -7.03 -17.98 -1.76
CA LYS A 15 -6.38 -18.28 -0.47
C LYS A 15 -5.66 -17.07 0.14
N THR A 16 -5.46 -16.00 -0.60
CA THR A 16 -4.83 -14.77 -0.10
C THR A 16 -5.72 -14.16 0.97
N LYS A 17 -5.14 -13.84 2.14
CA LYS A 17 -5.87 -13.27 3.28
C LYS A 17 -5.42 -11.88 3.66
N TRP A 18 -4.12 -11.61 3.58
CA TRP A 18 -3.53 -10.36 4.02
C TRP A 18 -2.55 -9.84 2.98
N LEU A 19 -2.64 -8.54 2.69
CA LEU A 19 -1.53 -7.74 2.20
C LEU A 19 -0.88 -7.05 3.40
N LEU A 20 0.42 -7.25 3.58
CA LEU A 20 1.22 -6.54 4.57
C LEU A 20 2.03 -5.47 3.84
N MET A 21 1.84 -4.21 4.23
CA MET A 21 2.56 -3.07 3.68
C MET A 21 3.42 -2.45 4.77
N ASN A 22 4.71 -2.27 4.49
CA ASN A 22 5.62 -1.54 5.36
C ASN A 22 6.08 -0.30 4.59
N SER A 23 5.58 0.88 5.01
CA SER A 23 5.70 2.13 4.26
C SER A 23 5.72 3.34 5.21
N PRO A 24 6.79 4.15 5.26
CA PRO A 24 8.06 3.98 4.55
C PRO A 24 8.77 2.67 4.90
N SER A 25 9.37 2.03 3.89
CA SER A 25 9.88 0.66 3.99
C SER A 25 11.21 0.56 4.75
N ASN A 26 11.32 -0.43 5.62
CA ASN A 26 12.57 -1.03 6.08
C ASN A 26 12.79 -2.36 5.33
N PRO A 27 13.97 -2.62 4.73
CA PRO A 27 15.19 -1.82 4.77
C PRO A 27 15.35 -0.81 3.62
N SER A 28 14.40 -0.75 2.68
CA SER A 28 14.63 -0.08 1.39
C SER A 28 14.51 1.45 1.42
N GLY A 29 13.89 2.02 2.45
CA GLY A 29 13.51 3.43 2.53
C GLY A 29 12.41 3.84 1.55
N ALA A 30 11.84 2.90 0.77
CA ALA A 30 10.85 3.23 -0.25
C ALA A 30 9.52 3.67 0.39
N ALA A 31 8.98 4.78 -0.07
CA ALA A 31 7.64 5.24 0.27
C ALA A 31 6.76 5.32 -0.99
N TYR A 32 5.45 5.12 -0.80
CA TYR A 32 4.47 5.18 -1.88
C TYR A 32 3.88 6.58 -1.99
N THR A 33 3.82 7.09 -3.21
CA THR A 33 3.03 8.29 -3.50
C THR A 33 1.54 7.99 -3.41
N GLU A 34 0.71 9.01 -3.26
CA GLU A 34 -0.75 8.87 -3.25
C GLU A 34 -1.27 8.13 -4.50
N ALA A 35 -0.74 8.45 -5.68
CA ALA A 35 -1.14 7.79 -6.93
C ALA A 35 -0.80 6.30 -6.95
N GLU A 36 0.35 5.91 -6.37
CA GLU A 36 0.73 4.51 -6.27
C GLU A 36 -0.12 3.76 -5.24
N LEU A 37 -0.42 4.39 -4.10
CA LEU A 37 -1.36 3.84 -3.10
C LEU A 37 -2.76 3.67 -3.69
N ARG A 38 -3.25 4.64 -4.48
CA ARG A 38 -4.54 4.55 -5.17
C ARG A 38 -4.57 3.35 -6.10
N ALA A 39 -3.53 3.16 -6.90
CA ALA A 39 -3.46 2.02 -7.82
C ALA A 39 -3.48 0.66 -7.07
N LEU A 40 -2.86 0.58 -5.89
CA LEU A 40 -2.94 -0.61 -5.03
C LEU A 40 -4.34 -0.77 -4.40
N ALA A 41 -4.94 0.31 -3.92
CA ALA A 41 -6.28 0.33 -3.36
C ALA A 41 -7.34 -0.13 -4.38
N ASP A 42 -7.24 0.32 -5.64
CA ASP A 42 -8.15 -0.07 -6.72
C ASP A 42 -8.10 -1.57 -7.02
N VAL A 43 -6.95 -2.22 -6.79
CA VAL A 43 -6.84 -3.69 -6.86
C VAL A 43 -7.52 -4.32 -5.64
N LEU A 44 -7.18 -3.87 -4.43
CA LEU A 44 -7.74 -4.43 -3.18
C LEU A 44 -9.26 -4.33 -3.11
N LEU A 45 -9.85 -3.24 -3.61
CA LEU A 45 -11.30 -3.05 -3.67
C LEU A 45 -12.03 -4.10 -4.54
N LYS A 46 -11.34 -4.71 -5.51
CA LYS A 46 -11.89 -5.84 -6.30
C LYS A 46 -11.85 -7.16 -5.53
N HIS A 47 -11.07 -7.23 -4.45
CA HIS A 47 -10.78 -8.44 -3.68
C HIS A 47 -11.10 -8.25 -2.18
N PRO A 48 -12.39 -8.07 -1.80
CA PRO A 48 -12.78 -7.72 -0.43
C PRO A 48 -12.48 -8.80 0.61
N HIS A 49 -12.09 -10.02 0.19
CA HIS A 49 -11.61 -11.07 1.08
C HIS A 49 -10.16 -10.90 1.54
N VAL A 50 -9.43 -9.96 0.93
CA VAL A 50 -8.04 -9.64 1.25
C VAL A 50 -8.01 -8.42 2.16
N TRP A 51 -7.50 -8.61 3.37
CA TRP A 51 -7.31 -7.57 4.37
C TRP A 51 -5.99 -6.85 4.14
N THR A 52 -5.91 -5.60 4.57
CA THR A 52 -4.66 -4.82 4.51
C THR A 52 -4.18 -4.49 5.91
N LEU A 53 -2.91 -4.81 6.20
CA LEU A 53 -2.22 -4.39 7.40
C LEU A 53 -1.09 -3.46 6.99
N THR A 54 -1.09 -2.24 7.54
CA THR A 54 -0.05 -1.26 7.30
C THR A 54 0.86 -1.14 8.54
N ASP A 55 2.15 -1.13 8.28
CA ASP A 55 3.20 -0.75 9.22
C ASP A 55 3.77 0.58 8.77
N ASP A 56 3.24 1.63 9.41
CA ASP A 56 3.50 3.03 9.09
C ASP A 56 4.44 3.67 10.13
N MET A 57 5.20 2.87 10.89
CA MET A 57 6.04 3.34 12.02
C MET A 57 7.04 4.45 11.63
N TYR A 58 7.43 4.52 10.36
CA TYR A 58 8.38 5.51 9.84
C TYR A 58 7.70 6.70 9.16
N GLU A 59 6.40 6.95 9.38
CA GLU A 59 5.64 8.04 8.73
C GLU A 59 6.28 9.43 8.85
N HIS A 60 7.03 9.68 9.93
CA HIS A 60 7.75 10.94 10.15
C HIS A 60 9.18 10.97 9.60
N LEU A 61 9.72 9.83 9.16
CA LEU A 61 11.06 9.73 8.56
C LEU A 61 10.96 9.84 7.03
N THR A 62 10.52 11.02 6.57
CA THR A 62 10.42 11.37 5.16
C THR A 62 11.43 12.44 4.77
N TYR A 63 11.72 12.57 3.48
CA TYR A 63 12.72 13.49 2.96
C TYR A 63 12.11 14.50 1.98
N GLY A 64 12.59 15.75 2.03
CA GLY A 64 12.15 16.83 1.14
C GLY A 64 10.66 17.14 1.30
N ASP A 65 10.00 17.37 0.17
CA ASP A 65 8.57 17.73 0.13
C ASP A 65 7.64 16.50 0.08
N PHE A 66 8.14 15.31 0.42
CA PHE A 66 7.34 14.09 0.39
C PHE A 66 6.24 14.14 1.46
N VAL A 67 4.99 14.01 1.01
CA VAL A 67 3.82 13.93 1.89
C VAL A 67 3.44 12.46 2.07
N PHE A 68 3.56 11.97 3.30
CA PHE A 68 3.09 10.64 3.67
C PHE A 68 1.56 10.55 3.58
N LYS A 69 1.08 9.38 3.14
CA LYS A 69 -0.34 9.02 3.05
C LYS A 69 -0.50 7.56 3.48
N THR A 70 -1.59 7.28 4.18
CA THR A 70 -1.97 5.89 4.47
C THR A 70 -2.84 5.34 3.34
N ILE A 71 -2.81 4.02 3.11
CA ILE A 71 -3.72 3.41 2.12
C ILE A 71 -5.19 3.57 2.51
N ALA A 72 -5.50 3.65 3.81
CA ALA A 72 -6.85 3.88 4.32
C ALA A 72 -7.37 5.28 3.96
N GLU A 73 -6.53 6.31 4.10
CA GLU A 73 -6.88 7.68 3.69
C GLU A 73 -7.15 7.76 2.19
N VAL A 74 -6.32 7.07 1.38
CA VAL A 74 -6.48 7.08 -0.08
C VAL A 74 -7.72 6.27 -0.50
N CYS A 75 -8.02 5.13 0.12
CA CYS A 75 -9.14 4.27 -0.28
C CYS A 75 -10.53 4.94 -0.12
N TRP A 76 -10.66 5.89 0.81
CA TRP A 76 -11.90 6.64 1.07
C TRP A 76 -12.43 7.39 -0.19
N PRO A 77 -13.76 7.61 -0.36
CA PRO A 77 -14.91 7.24 0.48
C PRO A 77 -15.54 5.87 0.18
N TRP A 78 -14.80 4.97 -0.46
CA TRP A 78 -15.31 3.67 -0.91
C TRP A 78 -14.91 2.56 0.04
#